data_AF-X1QHQ4-F1
#
_entry.id   AF-X1QHQ4-F1
#
_cell.length_a   1.000
_cell.length_b   1.000
_cell.length_c   1.000
_cell.angle_alpha   90.00
_cell.angle_beta   90.00
_cell.angle_gamma   90.00
#
_symmetry.space_group_name_H-M   'P 1'
#
loop_
_entity.id
_entity.type
_entity.pdbx_description
1 polymer ?
#
loop_
_entity_poly.entity_id
_entity_poly.type
_entity_poly.pdbx_seq_one_letter_code
_entity_poly.pdbx_strand_id
1 'polypeptide(L)'
;GRPRAAARGAVSAMAPKFPVGPDGRYQYPKRTAAELRAIYERNPCPEVRELLWEIHRLRVLLLRANQLQKTYGGGCHTSHMQVLDTFRAEIRGEPCIEEREAWERELFGPPMQSAYTRKKNRRD
;
A
#
# COMPACT_ATOMS: atom_id res chain seq x y z
N GLY A 1 32.92 37.12 21.85
CA GLY A 1 32.18 35.86 21.80
C GLY A 1 30.74 36.07 22.19
N ARG A 2 29.80 35.91 21.25
CA ARG A 2 28.37 35.67 21.49
C ARG A 2 27.89 34.76 20.37
N PRO A 3 27.35 33.57 20.64
CA PRO A 3 26.97 32.64 19.59
C PRO A 3 25.65 33.07 18.94
N ARG A 4 25.67 33.09 17.61
CA ARG A 4 24.52 33.31 16.74
C ARG A 4 23.62 32.07 16.85
N ALA A 5 22.48 32.21 17.52
CA ALA A 5 21.49 31.13 17.59
C ALA A 5 20.98 30.85 16.16
N ALA A 6 21.41 29.73 15.60
CA ALA A 6 20.90 29.23 14.34
C ALA A 6 19.44 28.81 14.57
N ALA A 7 18.51 29.58 14.02
CA ALA A 7 17.13 29.16 13.87
C ALA A 7 17.11 27.93 12.95
N ARG A 8 17.08 26.74 13.55
CA ARG A 8 16.72 25.50 12.85
C ARG A 8 15.24 25.59 12.55
N GLY A 9 14.91 26.15 11.38
CA GLY A 9 13.60 26.02 10.78
C GLY A 9 13.36 24.54 10.51
N ALA A 10 12.65 23.88 11.42
CA ALA A 10 12.04 22.59 11.14
C ALA A 10 10.95 22.86 10.08
N VAL A 11 11.31 22.74 8.81
CA VAL A 11 10.34 22.51 7.75
C VAL A 11 9.75 21.12 8.03
N SER A 12 8.70 21.10 8.84
CA SER A 12 7.78 19.98 8.87
C SER A 12 7.21 19.90 7.45
N ALA A 13 7.77 19.01 6.63
CA ALA A 13 7.23 18.65 5.34
C ALA A 13 5.87 17.98 5.61
N MET A 14 4.86 18.82 5.80
CA MET A 14 3.52 18.40 6.15
C MET A 14 3.00 17.68 4.93
N ALA A 15 2.85 16.35 5.06
CA ALA A 15 2.23 15.51 4.05
C ALA A 15 0.96 16.21 3.53
N PRO A 16 0.64 16.08 2.22
CA PRO A 16 -0.53 16.74 1.65
C PRO A 16 -1.75 16.43 2.52
N LYS A 17 -2.44 17.48 2.97
CA LYS A 17 -3.67 17.34 3.76
C LYS A 17 -4.71 16.66 2.88
N PHE A 18 -4.92 15.37 3.08
CA PHE A 18 -5.98 14.64 2.41
C PHE A 18 -7.33 15.12 2.91
N PRO A 19 -8.35 15.23 2.04
CA PRO A 19 -9.67 15.64 2.47
C PRO A 19 -10.22 14.64 3.49
N VAL A 20 -10.74 15.17 4.59
CA VAL A 20 -11.35 14.41 5.68
C VAL A 20 -12.86 14.53 5.54
N GLY A 21 -13.55 13.40 5.54
CA GLY A 21 -15.01 13.34 5.50
C GLY A 21 -15.67 13.83 6.80
N PRO A 22 -17.00 13.98 6.79
CA PRO A 22 -17.75 14.38 7.99
C PRO A 22 -17.65 13.36 9.14
N ASP A 23 -17.20 12.14 8.86
CA ASP A 23 -16.93 11.06 9.83
C ASP A 23 -15.49 11.09 10.39
N GLY A 24 -14.69 12.10 10.04
CA GLY A 24 -13.30 12.21 10.49
C GLY A 24 -12.33 11.26 9.77
N ARG A 25 -12.78 10.54 8.72
CA ARG A 25 -11.93 9.61 7.95
C ARG A 25 -11.42 10.25 6.69
N TYR A 26 -10.24 9.82 6.23
CA TYR A 26 -9.72 10.24 4.93
C TYR A 26 -10.68 9.80 3.82
N GLN A 27 -11.11 10.76 3.00
CA GLN A 27 -11.84 10.50 1.77
C GLN A 27 -10.87 10.53 0.59
N TYR A 28 -10.58 9.37 0.02
CA TYR A 28 -9.80 9.28 -1.20
C TYR A 28 -10.75 9.36 -2.40
N PRO A 29 -10.80 10.47 -3.15
CA PRO A 29 -11.65 10.54 -4.34
C PRO A 29 -11.20 9.49 -5.35
N LYS A 30 -12.13 8.60 -5.72
CA LYS A 30 -11.89 7.56 -6.72
C LYS A 30 -11.81 8.22 -8.09
N ARG A 31 -10.59 8.39 -8.60
CA ARG A 31 -10.41 8.97 -9.94
C ARG A 31 -10.66 7.93 -11.03
N THR A 32 -11.24 8.33 -12.15
CA THR A 32 -11.30 7.48 -13.36
C THR A 32 -9.95 7.44 -14.08
N ALA A 33 -9.78 6.57 -15.07
CA ALA A 33 -8.59 6.60 -15.92
C ALA A 33 -8.52 7.89 -16.76
N ALA A 34 -9.67 8.39 -17.22
CA ALA A 34 -9.76 9.65 -17.96
C ALA A 34 -9.36 10.86 -17.10
N GLU A 35 -9.78 10.90 -15.83
CA GLU A 35 -9.39 11.98 -14.92
C GLU A 35 -7.88 11.99 -14.61
N LEU A 36 -7.26 10.82 -14.51
CA LEU A 36 -5.80 10.72 -14.37
C LEU A 36 -5.07 11.20 -15.62
N ARG A 37 -5.57 10.83 -16.81
CA ARG A 37 -5.02 11.31 -18.08
C ARG A 37 -5.14 12.84 -18.19
N ALA A 38 -6.28 13.39 -17.80
CA ALA A 38 -6.49 14.84 -17.78
C ALA A 38 -5.55 15.56 -16.79
N ILE A 39 -5.12 14.90 -15.69
CA ILE A 39 -4.09 15.46 -14.80
C ILE A 39 -2.76 15.61 -15.53
N TYR A 40 -2.32 14.58 -16.27
CA TYR A 40 -1.09 14.64 -17.06
C TYR A 40 -1.17 15.71 -18.16
N GLU A 41 -2.28 15.75 -18.90
CA GLU A 41 -2.48 16.72 -19.98
C GLU A 41 -2.42 18.18 -19.48
N ARG A 42 -2.87 18.44 -18.26
CA ARG A 42 -2.75 19.78 -17.63
C ARG A 42 -1.34 20.10 -17.12
N ASN A 43 -0.55 19.10 -16.76
CA ASN A 43 0.81 19.28 -16.25
C ASN A 43 1.72 18.13 -16.70
N PRO A 44 2.20 18.15 -17.96
CA PRO A 44 2.99 17.06 -18.52
C PRO A 44 4.45 17.18 -18.10
N CYS A 45 4.74 16.91 -16.83
CA CYS A 45 6.10 16.83 -16.31
C CYS A 45 6.50 15.37 -16.01
N PRO A 46 7.81 15.05 -16.02
CA PRO A 46 8.30 13.70 -15.74
C PRO A 46 7.83 13.16 -14.40
N GLU A 47 7.79 13.98 -13.36
CA GLU A 47 7.40 13.58 -12.00
C GLU A 47 5.92 13.16 -11.94
N VAL A 48 5.03 13.90 -12.63
CA VAL A 48 3.60 13.53 -12.72
C VAL A 48 3.44 12.22 -13.49
N ARG A 49 4.27 11.97 -14.51
CA ARG A 49 4.25 10.69 -15.24
C ARG A 49 4.67 9.53 -14.33
N GLU A 50 5.75 9.66 -13.57
CA GLU A 50 6.19 8.63 -12.62
C GLU A 50 5.10 8.32 -11.57
N LEU A 51 4.46 9.37 -11.00
CA LEU A 51 3.34 9.18 -10.08
C LEU A 51 2.14 8.48 -10.73
N LEU A 52 1.84 8.79 -11.99
CA LEU A 52 0.75 8.13 -12.72
C LEU A 52 1.08 6.68 -13.06
N TRP A 53 2.34 6.33 -13.30
CA TRP A 53 2.79 4.96 -13.44
C TRP A 53 2.63 4.17 -12.13
N GLU A 54 3.03 4.77 -11.00
CA GLU A 54 2.78 4.19 -9.68
C GLU A 54 1.28 3.92 -9.46
N ILE A 55 0.45 4.93 -9.70
CA ILE A 55 -1.01 4.80 -9.58
C ILE A 55 -1.56 3.72 -10.52
N HIS A 56 -1.01 3.59 -11.72
CA HIS A 56 -1.38 2.53 -12.65
C HIS A 56 -1.01 1.14 -12.12
N ARG A 57 0.21 0.94 -11.59
CA ARG A 57 0.61 -0.32 -10.95
C ARG A 57 -0.35 -0.70 -9.81
N LEU A 58 -0.67 0.26 -8.94
CA LEU A 58 -1.60 0.05 -7.84
C LEU A 58 -3.02 -0.31 -8.32
N ARG A 59 -3.48 0.27 -9.44
CA ARG A 59 -4.78 -0.10 -10.04
C ARG A 59 -4.78 -1.52 -10.59
N VAL A 60 -3.68 -1.99 -11.18
CA VAL A 60 -3.55 -3.38 -11.62
C VAL A 60 -3.66 -4.33 -10.43
N LEU A 61 -2.95 -4.05 -9.33
CA LEU A 61 -3.05 -4.83 -8.10
C LEU A 61 -4.49 -4.82 -7.53
N LEU A 62 -5.17 -3.68 -7.56
CA LEU A 62 -6.57 -3.57 -7.11
C LEU A 62 -7.52 -4.42 -7.96
N LEU A 63 -7.31 -4.47 -9.28
CA LEU A 63 -8.07 -5.34 -10.18
C LEU A 63 -7.81 -6.82 -9.88
N ARG A 64 -6.57 -7.21 -9.57
CA ARG A 64 -6.25 -8.58 -9.12
C ARG A 64 -6.92 -8.91 -7.81
N ALA A 65 -6.90 -8.01 -6.83
CA ALA A 65 -7.59 -8.19 -5.55
C ALA A 65 -9.11 -8.38 -5.76
N ASN A 66 -9.72 -7.62 -6.66
CA ASN A 66 -11.13 -7.81 -7.03
C ASN A 66 -11.38 -9.14 -7.75
N GLN A 67 -10.46 -9.58 -8.61
CA GLN A 67 -10.54 -10.91 -9.23
C GLN A 67 -10.51 -12.00 -8.16
N LEU A 68 -9.58 -11.91 -7.20
CA LEU A 68 -9.49 -12.82 -6.08
C LEU A 68 -10.81 -12.86 -5.29
N GLN A 69 -11.34 -11.69 -4.92
CA GLN A 69 -12.63 -11.55 -4.24
C GLN A 69 -13.77 -12.25 -5.00
N LYS A 70 -13.85 -12.06 -6.31
CA LYS A 70 -14.87 -12.72 -7.15
C LYS A 70 -14.69 -14.24 -7.19
N THR A 71 -13.46 -14.73 -7.28
CA THR A 71 -13.19 -16.18 -7.29
C THR A 71 -13.56 -16.86 -5.97
N TYR A 72 -13.40 -16.18 -4.84
CA TYR A 72 -13.89 -16.68 -3.54
C TYR A 72 -15.41 -16.86 -3.52
N GLY A 73 -16.17 -15.97 -4.18
CA GLY A 73 -17.63 -16.09 -4.27
C GLY A 73 -18.13 -17.17 -5.25
N GLY A 74 -17.27 -17.66 -6.14
CA GLY A 74 -17.65 -18.53 -7.27
C GLY A 74 -17.56 -20.04 -7.01
N GLY A 75 -17.14 -20.48 -5.81
CA GLY A 75 -17.15 -21.90 -5.42
C GLY A 75 -16.15 -22.82 -6.10
N CYS A 76 -15.34 -22.35 -7.06
CA CYS A 76 -14.29 -23.14 -7.70
C CYS A 76 -12.99 -23.06 -6.88
N HIS A 77 -12.61 -24.20 -6.26
CA HIS A 77 -11.47 -24.23 -5.35
C HIS A 77 -10.12 -24.02 -6.07
N THR A 78 -9.93 -24.69 -7.21
CA THR A 78 -8.68 -24.63 -7.98
C THR A 78 -8.42 -23.24 -8.54
N SER A 79 -9.46 -22.51 -8.96
CA SER A 79 -9.28 -21.21 -9.61
C SER A 79 -8.91 -20.09 -8.63
N HIS A 80 -9.40 -20.10 -7.38
CA HIS A 80 -9.03 -19.04 -6.44
C HIS A 80 -7.61 -19.21 -5.90
N MET A 81 -7.13 -20.44 -5.72
CA MET A 81 -5.74 -20.69 -5.30
C MET A 81 -4.74 -20.18 -6.34
N GLN A 82 -4.99 -20.41 -7.62
CA GLN A 82 -4.16 -19.88 -8.71
C GLN A 82 -4.15 -18.34 -8.73
N VAL A 83 -5.30 -17.71 -8.54
CA VAL A 83 -5.39 -16.23 -8.48
C VAL A 83 -4.70 -15.69 -7.23
N LEU A 84 -4.81 -16.39 -6.09
CA LEU A 84 -4.12 -16.03 -4.86
C LEU A 84 -2.61 -16.12 -5.00
N ASP A 85 -2.08 -17.19 -5.58
CA ASP A 85 -0.65 -17.36 -5.79
C ASP A 85 -0.09 -16.32 -6.76
N THR A 86 -0.85 -15.99 -7.80
CA THR A 86 -0.51 -14.90 -8.72
C THR A 86 -0.47 -13.57 -7.98
N PHE A 87 -1.50 -13.25 -7.19
CA PHE A 87 -1.54 -12.01 -6.41
C PHE A 87 -0.38 -11.92 -5.41
N ARG A 88 -0.06 -13.02 -4.72
CA ARG A 88 1.10 -13.12 -3.81
C ARG A 88 2.43 -12.90 -4.52
N ALA A 89 2.57 -13.36 -5.75
CA ALA A 89 3.76 -13.11 -6.56
C ALA A 89 3.84 -11.64 -6.97
N GLU A 90 2.70 -11.03 -7.37
CA GLU A 90 2.63 -9.62 -7.78
C GLU A 90 2.96 -8.64 -6.63
N ILE A 91 2.55 -8.93 -5.39
CA ILE A 91 2.82 -8.06 -4.24
C ILE A 91 4.17 -8.34 -3.54
N ARG A 92 4.92 -9.34 -4.00
CA ARG A 92 6.19 -9.72 -3.37
C ARG A 92 7.24 -8.64 -3.61
N GLY A 93 7.88 -8.17 -2.55
CA GLY A 93 8.90 -7.12 -2.63
C GLY A 93 8.32 -5.72 -2.79
N GLU A 94 7.01 -5.54 -2.61
CA GLU A 94 6.38 -4.22 -2.60
C GLU A 94 6.88 -3.42 -1.39
N PRO A 95 7.55 -2.26 -1.59
CA PRO A 95 8.18 -1.52 -0.49
C PRO A 95 7.19 -1.14 0.62
N CYS A 96 5.98 -0.73 0.26
CA CYS A 96 4.96 -0.33 1.24
C CYS A 96 4.49 -1.48 2.15
N ILE A 97 4.61 -2.73 1.69
CA ILE A 97 4.32 -3.92 2.50
C ILE A 97 5.50 -4.20 3.43
N GLU A 98 6.73 -4.19 2.91
CA GLU A 98 7.93 -4.46 3.72
C GLU A 98 8.14 -3.41 4.81
N GLU A 99 7.94 -2.13 4.49
CA GLU A 99 7.97 -1.01 5.44
C GLU A 99 6.92 -1.21 6.54
N ARG A 100 5.71 -1.62 6.17
CA ARG A 100 4.63 -1.88 7.12
C ARG A 100 4.97 -3.05 8.04
N GLU A 101 5.49 -4.15 7.50
CA GLU A 101 5.92 -5.29 8.29
C GLU A 101 7.09 -4.96 9.22
N ALA A 102 8.04 -4.13 8.75
CA ALA A 102 9.15 -3.65 9.57
C ALA A 102 8.61 -2.86 10.77
N TRP A 103 7.69 -1.92 10.52
CA TRP A 103 7.04 -1.14 11.56
C TRP A 103 6.27 -2.02 12.56
N GLU A 104 5.55 -3.03 12.08
CA GLU A 104 4.84 -3.97 12.94
C GLU A 104 5.79 -4.81 13.81
N ARG A 105 6.92 -5.27 13.26
CA ARG A 105 7.97 -5.98 14.02
C ARG A 105 8.60 -5.10 15.09
N GLU A 106 8.83 -3.83 14.79
CA GLU A 106 9.40 -2.86 15.74
C GLU A 106 8.43 -2.57 16.89
N LEU A 107 7.13 -2.42 16.59
CA LEU A 107 6.11 -2.07 17.58
C LEU A 107 5.64 -3.25 18.43
N PHE A 108 5.44 -4.41 17.82
CA PHE A 108 4.78 -5.56 18.45
C PHE A 108 5.71 -6.75 18.67
N GLY A 109 6.96 -6.68 18.21
CA GLY A 109 7.90 -7.79 18.22
C GLY A 109 7.60 -8.84 17.13
N PRO A 110 8.34 -9.96 17.11
CA PRO A 110 8.13 -11.01 16.13
C PRO A 110 6.72 -11.61 16.23
N PRO A 111 6.11 -12.03 15.10
CA PRO A 111 4.76 -12.59 15.10
C PRO A 111 4.64 -13.72 16.12
N MET A 112 3.65 -13.61 17.02
CA MET A 112 3.45 -14.60 18.08
C MET A 112 3.09 -15.94 17.46
N GLN A 113 4.04 -16.87 17.39
CA GLN A 113 3.76 -18.23 16.91
C GLN A 113 2.75 -18.88 17.86
N SER A 114 1.59 -19.27 17.32
CA SER A 114 0.58 -19.98 18.10
C SER A 114 1.16 -21.26 18.71
N ALA A 115 0.65 -21.67 19.87
CA ALA A 115 1.06 -22.91 20.53
C ALA A 115 0.84 -24.14 19.63
N TYR A 116 -0.15 -24.08 18.73
CA TYR A 116 -0.41 -25.10 17.72
C TYR A 116 0.73 -25.18 16.70
N THR A 117 1.16 -24.04 16.15
CA THR A 117 2.26 -23.96 15.18
C THR A 117 3.58 -24.42 15.80
N ARG A 118 3.86 -24.05 17.05
CA ARG A 118 5.05 -24.53 17.79
C ARG A 118 5.03 -26.05 18.01
N LYS A 119 3.88 -26.64 18.34
CA LYS A 119 3.77 -28.10 18.54
C LYS A 119 3.92 -28.89 17.24
N LYS A 120 3.42 -28.35 16.11
CA LYS A 120 3.56 -28.98 14.80
C LYS A 120 5.02 -29.02 14.34
N ASN A 121 5.71 -27.87 14.38
CA ASN A 121 7.12 -27.77 13.99
C ASN A 121 8.10 -28.54 14.88
N ARG A 122 7.63 -29.11 16.00
CA ARG A 122 8.43 -29.94 16.92
C ARG A 122 8.23 -31.45 16.71
N ARG A 123 7.32 -31.82 15.80
CA ARG A 123 6.99 -33.21 15.44
C ARG A 123 7.50 -33.59 14.04
N ASP A 124 7.97 -32.61 13.29
CA ASP A 124 8.78 -32.77 12.08
C ASP A 124 10.26 -32.65 12.45
#